data_AF-A0A2K2V4D2-F1
#
_entry.id   AF-A0A2K2V4D2-F1
#
_cell.length_a   1.000
_cell.length_b   1.000
_cell.length_c   1.000
_cell.angle_alpha   90.00
_cell.angle_beta   90.00
_cell.angle_gamma   90.00
#
_symmetry.space_group_name_H-M   'P 1'
#
loop_
_entity.id
_entity.type
_entity.pdbx_description
1 polymer ?
#
loop_
_entity_poly.entity_id
_entity_poly.type
_entity_poly.pdbx_seq_one_letter_code
_entity_poly.pdbx_strand_id
1 'polypeptide(L)' 'MERSEGDIRVKLEIVEDQEDQMYKAFIRLYDGKRIGLQIYRTARTKEELLKALREMSDWPRWLGEPQNRLIKEILSSL' A
#
# COMPACT_ATOMS: atom_id res chain seq x y z
N MET A 1 -2.50 8.07 2.62
CA MET A 1 -3.65 8.16 1.69
C MET A 1 -4.58 7.00 1.96
N GLU A 2 -5.90 7.17 1.79
CA GLU A 2 -6.89 6.14 2.11
C GLU A 2 -8.02 6.12 1.07
N ARG A 3 -8.51 4.92 0.74
CA ARG A 3 -9.69 4.66 -0.10
C ARG A 3 -10.53 3.55 0.52
N SER A 4 -11.84 3.54 0.24
CA SER A 4 -12.76 2.56 0.80
C SER A 4 -13.92 2.27 -0.16
N GLU A 5 -14.39 1.02 -0.14
CA GLU A 5 -15.60 0.56 -0.83
C GLU A 5 -16.34 -0.45 0.07
N GLY A 6 -17.58 -0.13 0.45
CA GLY A 6 -18.32 -0.94 1.42
C GLY A 6 -17.57 -1.06 2.76
N ASP A 7 -17.45 -2.30 3.26
CA ASP A 7 -16.70 -2.61 4.47
C ASP A 7 -15.17 -2.71 4.27
N ILE A 8 -14.71 -2.56 3.02
CA ILE A 8 -13.29 -2.67 2.65
C ILE A 8 -12.66 -1.28 2.71
N ARG A 9 -11.51 -1.17 3.38
CA ARG A 9 -10.70 0.03 3.42
C ARG A 9 -9.23 -0.29 3.17
N VAL A 10 -8.58 0.53 2.35
CA VAL A 10 -7.16 0.43 2.01
C VAL A 10 -6.46 1.72 2.42
N LYS A 11 -5.42 1.60 3.24
CA LYS A 11 -4.61 2.74 3.69
C LYS A 11 -3.17 2.55 3.26
N LEU A 12 -2.60 3.54 2.57
CA LEU A 12 -1.18 3.62 2.28
C LEU A 12 -0.51 4.65 3.20
N GLU A 13 0.57 4.22 3.84
CA GLU A 13 1.43 5.04 4.69
C GLU A 13 2.88 4.91 4.22
N ILE A 14 3.56 6.05 4.05
CA ILE A 14 5.00 6.12 3.77
C ILE A 14 5.66 6.76 4.98
N VAL A 15 6.68 6.09 5.52
CA VAL A 15 7.41 6.50 6.72
C VAL A 15 8.88 6.60 6.36
N GLU A 16 9.54 7.67 6.77
CA GLU A 16 11.00 7.77 6.74
C GLU A 16 11.55 7.14 8.01
N ASP A 17 12.36 6.10 7.85
CA ASP A 17 13.08 5.44 8.93
C ASP A 17 14.48 6.03 9.05
N GLN A 18 14.68 6.81 10.11
CA GLN A 18 15.94 7.51 10.36
C GLN A 18 17.05 6.57 10.86
N GLU A 19 16.72 5.44 11.47
CA GLU A 19 17.71 4.47 11.95
C GLU A 19 18.30 3.68 10.77
N ASP A 20 17.43 3.22 9.87
CA ASP A 20 17.84 2.43 8.70
C ASP A 20 18.30 3.31 7.51
N GLN A 21 18.06 4.63 7.56
CA GLN A 21 18.19 5.58 6.45
C GLN A 21 17.46 5.07 5.20
N MET A 22 16.16 4.78 5.37
CA MET A 22 15.30 4.24 4.31
C MET A 22 13.89 4.79 4.40
N TYR A 23 13.17 4.74 3.28
CA TYR A 23 11.73 4.97 3.23
C TYR A 23 11.00 3.63 3.24
N LYS A 24 9.97 3.52 4.07
CA LYS A 24 9.12 2.34 4.29
C LYS A 24 7.70 2.65 3.84
N ALA A 25 7.12 1.84 2.96
CA ALA A 25 5.72 1.92 2.57
C ALA A 25 4.92 0.76 3.15
N PHE A 26 3.74 1.07 3.69
CA PHE A 26 2.79 0.11 4.24
C PHE A 26 1.43 0.29 3.56
N ILE A 27 0.93 -0.77 2.93
CA ILE A 27 -0.45 -0.84 2.42
C ILE A 27 -1.23 -1.75 3.36
N ARG A 28 -2.16 -1.17 4.12
CA ARG A 28 -3.00 -1.85 5.11
C ARG A 28 -4.40 -2.05 4.56
N LEU A 29 -4.88 -3.29 4.61
CA LEU A 29 -6.24 -3.66 4.26
C LEU A 29 -7.06 -3.91 5.53
N TYR A 30 -8.23 -3.31 5.55
CA TYR A 30 -9.24 -3.50 6.58
C TYR A 30 -10.49 -4.07 5.89
N ASP A 31 -11.05 -5.12 6.47
CA ASP A 31 -12.30 -5.73 6.03
C ASP A 31 -13.22 -5.83 7.25
N GLY A 32 -14.17 -4.91 7.33
CA GLY A 32 -15.03 -4.70 8.49
C GLY A 32 -14.22 -4.42 9.77
N LYS A 33 -14.28 -5.34 10.74
CA LYS A 33 -13.62 -5.19 12.06
C LYS A 33 -12.18 -5.70 12.13
N ARG A 34 -11.62 -6.25 11.05
CA ARG A 34 -10.29 -6.88 11.06
C ARG A 34 -9.30 -6.16 10.16
N ILE A 35 -8.06 -6.06 10.63
CA ILE A 35 -6.90 -5.76 9.79
C ILE A 35 -6.50 -7.08 9.12
N GLY A 36 -6.66 -7.17 7.81
CA GLY A 36 -6.50 -8.42 7.06
C GLY A 36 -5.13 -8.61 6.42
N LEU A 37 -4.45 -7.52 6.02
CA LEU A 37 -3.18 -7.60 5.32
C LEU A 37 -2.37 -6.32 5.47
N GLN A 38 -1.06 -6.45 5.65
CA GLN A 38 -0.10 -5.37 5.52
C GLN A 38 0.96 -5.75 4.49
N ILE A 39 1.03 -5.03 3.37
CA ILE A 39 2.09 -5.17 2.37
C ILE A 39 3.15 -4.11 2.66
N TYR A 40 4.42 -4.51 2.66
CA TYR A 40 5.55 -3.68 3.00
C TYR A 40 6.55 -3.56 1.85
N ARG A 41 7.09 -2.36 1.62
CA ARG A 41 8.17 -2.08 0.68
C ARG A 41 9.15 -1.06 1.24
N THR A 42 10.38 -1.08 0.75
CA THR A 42 11.45 -0.18 1.16
C THR A 42 12.24 0.35 -0.01
N ALA A 43 12.75 1.58 0.10
CA ALA A 43 13.79 2.09 -0.78
C ALA A 43 14.71 3.06 -0.04
N ARG A 44 15.85 3.43 -0.65
CA ARG A 44 16.81 4.36 -0.05
C ARG A 44 16.33 5.81 -0.19
N THR A 45 15.67 6.12 -1.30
CA THR A 45 15.06 7.43 -1.52
C THR A 45 13.54 7.35 -1.62
N LYS A 46 12.88 8.49 -1.39
CA LYS A 46 11.43 8.59 -1.53
C LYS A 46 11.00 8.37 -2.99
N GLU A 47 11.76 8.91 -3.94
CA GLU A 47 11.50 8.77 -5.38
C GLU A 47 11.58 7.31 -5.83
N GLU A 48 12.61 6.56 -5.39
CA GLU A 48 12.73 5.13 -5.67
C GLU A 48 11.55 4.34 -5.10
N LEU A 49 11.12 4.65 -3.88
CA LEU A 49 9.97 4.00 -3.26
C LEU A 49 8.70 4.25 -4.06
N LEU A 50 8.45 5.50 -4.44
CA LEU A 50 7.27 5.87 -5.24
C LEU A 50 7.28 5.19 -6.60
N LYS A 51 8.43 5.12 -7.27
CA LYS A 51 8.58 4.38 -8.53
C LYS A 51 8.26 2.89 -8.35
N ALA A 52 8.85 2.24 -7.35
CA ALA A 52 8.61 0.82 -7.07
C ALA A 52 7.14 0.53 -6.71
N LEU A 53 6.48 1.45 -6.01
CA LEU A 53 5.07 1.35 -5.69
C LEU A 53 4.17 1.48 -6.92
N ARG A 54 4.48 2.37 -7.88
CA ARG A 54 3.71 2.53 -9.13
C ARG A 54 3.91 1.38 -10.10
N GLU A 55 5.10 0.79 -10.12
CA GLU A 55 5.43 -0.36 -10.98
C GLU A 55 4.97 -1.71 -10.41
N MET A 56 4.44 -1.73 -9.18
CA MET A 56 3.94 -2.96 -8.56
C MET A 56 2.68 -3.49 -9.27
N SER A 57 2.87 -4.53 -10.08
CA SER A 57 1.79 -5.29 -10.72
C SER A 57 1.38 -6.54 -9.94
N ASP A 58 2.28 -7.07 -9.11
CA ASP A 58 2.10 -8.37 -8.43
C ASP A 58 1.54 -8.21 -7.02
N TRP A 59 0.24 -8.46 -6.92
CA TRP A 59 -0.51 -8.50 -5.67
C TRP A 59 -0.71 -9.95 -5.23
N PRO A 60 -0.74 -10.24 -3.92
CA PRO A 60 -1.11 -11.56 -3.42
C PRO A 60 -2.36 -12.13 -4.11
N ARG A 61 -2.25 -13.34 -4.68
CA ARG A 61 -3.31 -13.94 -5.54
C ARG A 61 -4.67 -14.11 -4.85
N TRP A 62 -4.70 -14.10 -3.53
CA TRP A 62 -5.89 -14.23 -2.71
C TRP A 62 -6.58 -12.89 -2.44
N LEU A 63 -6.04 -11.77 -2.93
CA LEU A 63 -6.73 -10.47 -2.89
C LEU A 63 -7.96 -10.48 -3.79
N GLY A 64 -9.09 -10.10 -3.22
CA GLY A 64 -10.32 -9.88 -3.98
C GLY A 64 -10.21 -8.68 -4.92
N GLU A 65 -11.14 -8.60 -5.87
CA GLU A 65 -11.20 -7.51 -6.84
C GLU A 65 -11.26 -6.13 -6.17
N PRO A 66 -12.18 -5.87 -5.20
CA PRO A 66 -12.32 -4.52 -4.66
C PRO A 66 -11.04 -4.04 -3.96
N GLN A 67 -10.34 -4.94 -3.25
CA GLN A 67 -9.05 -4.63 -2.63
C GLN A 67 -8.01 -4.26 -3.69
N ASN A 68 -7.90 -5.05 -4.75
CA ASN A 68 -6.93 -4.82 -5.82
C ASN A 68 -7.17 -3.48 -6.55
N ARG A 69 -8.43 -3.17 -6.87
CA ARG A 69 -8.82 -1.91 -7.50
C ARG A 69 -8.51 -0.71 -6.61
N LEU A 70 -8.91 -0.75 -5.33
CA LEU A 70 -8.63 0.35 -4.38
C LEU A 70 -7.13 0.58 -4.18
N ILE A 71 -6.32 -0.49 -4.14
CA ILE A 71 -4.85 -0.37 -4.10
C ILE A 71 -4.34 0.35 -5.36
N LYS A 72 -4.76 -0.08 -6.55
CA LYS A 72 -4.35 0.54 -7.82
C LYS A 72 -4.76 2.01 -7.93
N GLU A 73 -5.94 2.37 -7.44
CA GLU A 73 -6.41 3.77 -7.40
C GLU A 73 -5.55 4.65 -6.49
N ILE A 74 -5.15 4.14 -5.32
CA ILE A 74 -4.23 4.84 -4.41
C ILE A 74 -2.89 5.04 -5.12
N LEU A 75 -2.34 4.00 -5.74
CA LEU A 75 -1.03 4.05 -6.39
C LEU A 75 -1.01 4.94 -7.63
N SER A 76 -2.11 5.01 -8.37
CA SER A 76 -2.25 5.91 -9.53
C SER A 76 -2.39 7.38 -9.12
N SER A 77 -2.71 7.65 -7.85
CA SER A 77 -2.82 9.01 -7.29
C SER A 77 -1.54 9.49 -6.58
N LEU A 78 -0.53 8.63 -6.44
CA LEU A 78 0.82 8.98 -5.98
C LEU A 78 1.59 9.67 -7.08
#